data_AF-A0A447QUE2-F1
#
_entry.id   AF-A0A447QUE2-F1
#
_cell.length_a   1.000
_cell.length_b   1.000
_cell.length_c   1.000
_cell.angle_alpha   90.00
_cell.angle_beta   90.00
_cell.angle_gamma   90.00
#
_symmetry.space_group_name_H-M   'P 1'
#
loop_
_entity.id
_entity.type
_entity.pdbx_description
1 polymer ?
#
loop_
_entity_poly.entity_id
_entity_poly.type
_entity_poly.pdbx_seq_one_letter_code
_entity_poly.pdbx_strand_id
1 'polypeptide(L)' 'MIPVRLRDHIFYTLFAPYQHPKVAMALILENGGGDGVVAGPTARAILDHIFDPANAPPAGEPEKVKAPMSDSADVQQ' A
#
# COMPACT_ATOMS: atom_id res chain seq x y z
N MET A 1 23.59 -6.17 -9.18
CA MET A 1 22.55 -5.30 -8.58
C MET A 1 22.32 -4.11 -9.51
N ILE A 2 21.07 -3.78 -9.86
CA ILE A 2 20.74 -2.65 -10.74
C ILE A 2 20.84 -1.33 -9.93
N PRO A 3 21.54 -0.29 -10.42
CA PRO A 3 21.58 1.03 -9.78
C PRO A 3 20.17 1.58 -9.54
N VAL A 4 19.92 2.22 -8.38
CA VAL A 4 18.56 2.71 -8.01
C VAL A 4 17.95 3.52 -9.14
N ARG A 5 18.64 4.53 -9.67
CA ARG A 5 18.13 5.40 -10.75
C ARG A 5 17.71 4.65 -12.04
N LEU A 6 18.16 3.40 -12.22
CA LEU A 6 17.83 2.55 -13.38
C LEU A 6 16.80 1.46 -13.06
N ARG A 7 16.30 1.40 -11.83
CA ARG A 7 15.21 0.48 -11.46
C ARG A 7 13.88 0.98 -11.99
N ASP A 8 12.98 0.06 -12.24
CA ASP A 8 11.61 0.39 -12.63
C ASP A 8 10.92 1.21 -11.53
N HIS A 9 9.89 1.95 -11.90
CA HIS A 9 9.00 2.61 -10.94
C HIS A 9 7.89 1.64 -10.55
N ILE A 10 7.42 1.74 -9.31
CA ILE A 10 6.22 1.01 -8.88
C ILE A 10 5.03 1.95 -8.95
N PHE A 11 3.97 1.53 -9.62
CA PHE A 11 2.71 2.25 -9.72
C PHE A 11 1.61 1.46 -9.01
N TYR A 12 0.81 2.15 -8.21
CA TYR A 12 -0.39 1.61 -7.57
C TYR A 12 -1.56 2.56 -7.78
N THR A 13 -2.71 2.01 -8.12
CA THR A 13 -3.99 2.73 -8.12
C THR A 13 -4.94 2.00 -7.21
N LEU A 14 -5.59 2.72 -6.31
CA LEU A 14 -6.51 2.13 -5.35
C LEU A 14 -7.58 3.13 -4.92
N PHE A 15 -8.65 2.60 -4.34
CA PHE A 15 -9.70 3.37 -3.69
C PHE A 15 -10.15 2.67 -2.41
N ALA A 16 -10.71 3.42 -1.47
CA ALA A 16 -11.24 2.88 -0.22
C ALA A 16 -12.32 3.79 0.40
N PRO A 17 -13.23 3.23 1.22
CA PRO A 17 -13.54 1.79 1.38
C PRO A 17 -14.14 1.15 0.11
N TYR A 18 -14.20 -0.18 0.04
CA TYR A 18 -14.71 -0.89 -1.16
C TYR A 18 -16.20 -0.60 -1.43
N GLN A 19 -17.08 -0.77 -0.43
CA GLN A 19 -18.53 -0.63 -0.63
C GLN A 19 -18.96 0.82 -0.91
N HIS A 20 -18.36 1.79 -0.23
CA HIS A 20 -18.67 3.21 -0.38
C HIS A 20 -17.37 4.02 -0.48
N PRO A 21 -16.76 4.11 -1.68
CA PRO A 21 -15.47 4.77 -1.87
C PRO A 21 -15.51 6.25 -1.47
N LYS A 22 -14.55 6.66 -0.64
CA LYS A 22 -14.38 8.06 -0.20
C LYS A 22 -13.07 8.66 -0.70
N VAL A 23 -12.07 7.83 -0.94
CA VAL A 23 -10.74 8.24 -1.42
C VAL A 23 -10.36 7.38 -2.62
N ALA A 24 -9.83 8.03 -3.65
CA ALA A 24 -9.10 7.40 -4.75
C ALA A 24 -7.66 7.94 -4.75
N MET A 25 -6.68 7.07 -4.98
CA MET A 25 -5.26 7.39 -4.89
C MET A 25 -4.47 6.72 -6.01
N ALA A 26 -3.57 7.50 -6.62
CA ALA A 26 -2.49 7.00 -7.46
C ALA A 26 -1.17 7.22 -6.70
N LEU A 27 -0.38 6.16 -6.54
CA LEU A 27 0.90 6.14 -5.85
C LEU A 27 1.99 5.75 -6.85
N ILE A 28 3.08 6.53 -6.87
CA ILE A 28 4.32 6.19 -7.55
C ILE A 28 5.43 6.06 -6.51
N LEU A 29 6.15 4.94 -6.53
CA LEU A 29 7.44 4.82 -5.88
C LEU A 29 8.51 4.87 -6.96
N GLU A 30 9.16 6.03 -7.06
CA GLU A 30 10.24 6.24 -8.01
C GLU A 30 11.35 5.22 -7.76
N ASN A 31 11.75 4.56 -8.84
CA ASN A 31 12.83 3.58 -8.85
C ASN A 31 12.68 2.45 -7.81
N GLY A 32 11.44 2.14 -7.41
CA GLY A 32 11.12 1.11 -6.44
C GLY A 32 11.29 -0.33 -6.93
N GLY A 33 11.39 -0.57 -8.23
CA GLY A 33 11.42 -1.90 -8.87
C GLY A 33 12.68 -2.72 -8.55
N GLY A 34 12.72 -3.32 -7.36
CA GLY A 34 13.77 -4.22 -6.90
C GLY A 34 13.32 -5.03 -5.68
N ASP A 35 14.14 -6.01 -5.30
CA ASP A 35 13.81 -6.94 -4.22
C ASP A 35 13.68 -6.20 -2.87
N GLY A 36 12.46 -6.05 -2.36
CA GLY A 36 12.19 -5.53 -1.01
C GLY A 36 11.48 -4.17 -0.91
N VAL A 37 11.12 -3.51 -2.01
CA VAL A 37 10.26 -2.31 -1.95
C VAL A 37 8.79 -2.74 -2.01
N VAL A 38 7.97 -2.30 -1.04
CA VAL A 38 6.60 -2.80 -0.89
C VAL A 38 5.60 -1.64 -0.91
N ALA A 39 5.01 -1.38 -2.09
CA ALA A 39 4.02 -0.31 -2.28
C ALA A 39 2.68 -0.58 -1.59
N GLY A 40 2.29 -1.86 -1.46
CA GLY A 40 1.06 -2.26 -0.76
C GLY A 40 1.02 -1.78 0.70
N PRO A 41 2.00 -2.12 1.55
CA PRO A 41 2.11 -1.60 2.92
C PRO A 41 2.18 -0.08 3.00
N THR A 42 2.88 0.59 2.07
CA THR A 42 2.88 2.06 2.01
C THR A 42 1.47 2.61 1.78
N ALA A 43 0.74 2.07 0.80
CA ALA A 43 -0.64 2.46 0.52
C ALA A 43 -1.56 2.18 1.72
N ARG A 44 -1.37 1.03 2.39
CA ARG A 44 -2.12 0.66 3.60
C ARG A 44 -1.93 1.67 4.73
N ALA A 45 -0.68 2.03 5.05
CA ALA A 45 -0.36 2.99 6.11
C ALA A 45 -0.97 4.38 5.84
N ILE A 46 -1.01 4.81 4.57
CA ILE A 46 -1.68 6.05 4.17
C ILE A 46 -3.20 5.95 4.43
N LEU A 47 -3.83 4.86 3.98
CA LEU A 47 -5.26 4.66 4.19
C LEU A 47 -5.62 4.51 5.68
N ASP A 48 -4.75 3.91 6.50
CA ASP A 48 -4.93 3.83 7.96
C ASP A 48 -4.98 5.21 8.60
N HIS A 49 -4.06 6.11 8.24
CA HIS A 49 -4.12 7.48 8.75
C HIS A 49 -5.41 8.22 8.36
N ILE A 50 -6.02 7.86 7.23
CA ILE A 50 -7.26 8.48 6.75
C ILE A 50 -8.49 7.89 7.45
N PHE A 51 -8.55 6.57 7.62
CA PHE A 51 -9.77 5.86 8.04
C PHE A 51 -9.73 5.28 9.45
N ASP A 52 -8.55 5.00 10.00
CA ASP A 52 -8.35 4.45 11.34
C ASP A 52 -7.11 5.07 12.04
N PRO A 53 -7.13 6.39 12.31
CA PRO A 53 -5.98 7.11 12.86
C PRO A 53 -5.57 6.64 14.26
N ALA A 54 -6.44 5.92 14.99
CA ALA A 54 -6.14 5.39 16.31
C ALA A 54 -5.19 4.17 16.25
N ASN A 55 -5.24 3.40 15.16
CA ASN A 55 -4.41 2.21 14.95
C ASN A 55 -3.38 2.41 13.82
N ALA A 56 -3.27 3.62 13.28
CA ALA A 56 -2.33 3.90 12.21
C ALA A 56 -0.88 3.80 12.70
N PRO A 57 0.03 3.19 11.91
CA PRO A 57 1.44 3.10 12.29
C PRO A 57 2.06 4.51 12.39
N PRO A 58 3.02 4.75 13.29
CA PRO A 58 3.71 6.03 13.35
C PRO A 58 4.45 6.33 12.04
N ALA A 59 4.52 7.61 11.67
CA ALA A 59 5.19 8.03 10.44
C ALA A 59 6.69 7.62 10.45
N GLY A 60 7.07 6.73 9.52
CA GLY A 60 8.47 6.35 9.30
C GLY A 60 8.85 4.92 9.68
N GLU A 61 7.96 4.13 10.27
CA GLU A 61 8.21 2.72 10.57
C GLU A 61 7.44 1.83 9.59
N PRO A 62 8.13 1.17 8.62
CA PRO A 62 7.48 0.13 7.85
C PRO A 62 7.20 -1.03 8.80
N GLU A 63 5.93 -1.19 9.16
CA GLU A 63 5.47 -2.27 10.00
C GLU A 63 5.99 -3.61 9.42
N LYS A 64 6.59 -4.47 10.25
CA LYS A 64 6.91 -5.86 9.87
C LYS A 64 5.58 -6.61 9.72
N VAL A 65 4.84 -6.34 8.66
CA VAL A 65 3.47 -6.84 8.48
C VAL A 65 3.51 -8.32 8.12
N LYS A 66 3.41 -9.17 9.13
CA LYS A 66 2.84 -10.51 9.02
C LYS A 66 1.31 -10.36 9.09
N ALA A 67 0.69 -9.77 8.07
CA ALA A 67 -0.76 -9.79 7.96
C ALA A 67 -1.15 -11.08 7.21
N PRO A 68 -2.06 -11.90 7.75
CA PRO A 68 -2.71 -12.90 6.93
C PRO A 68 -3.46 -12.14 5.83
N MET A 69 -3.24 -12.51 4.57
CA MET A 69 -4.24 -12.24 3.54
C MET A 69 -5.51 -12.95 4.00
N SER A 70 -6.41 -12.21 4.67
CA SER A 70 -7.78 -12.67 4.85
C SER A 70 -8.33 -12.89 3.46
N ASP A 71 -8.71 -14.13 3.16
CA ASP A 71 -9.31 -14.52 1.89
C ASP A 71 -10.37 -13.50 1.48
N SER A 72 -10.26 -13.06 0.22
CA SER A 72 -11.29 -12.32 -0.48
C SER A 72 -12.56 -13.16 -0.56
N ALA A 73 -13.34 -13.20 0.50
CA ALA A 73 -14.64 -13.87 0.53
C ALA A 73 -15.72 -13.14 -0.30
N ASP A 74 -15.39 -11.97 -0.86
CA ASP A 74 -16.30 -11.18 -1.70
C ASP A 74 -15.90 -11.20 -3.19
N VAL A 75 -15.54 -12.38 -3.70
CA VAL A 75 -15.57 -12.67 -5.14
C VAL A 75 -16.69 -13.68 -5.39
N GLN A 76 -17.94 -13.26 -5.20
CA GLN A 76 -19.16 -13.77 -5.85
C GLN A 76 -20.40 -13.34 -5.06
N GLN A 77 -21.04 -12.28 -5.53
CA GLN A 77 -22.48 -12.28 -5.77
C GLN A 77 -22.75 -11.69 -7.15
#